data_AF-A0A2E8IY35-F1
#
_entry.id   AF-A0A2E8IY35-F1
#
_cell.length_a   1.000
_cell.length_b   1.000
_cell.length_c   1.000
_cell.angle_alpha   90.00
_cell.angle_beta   90.00
_cell.angle_gamma   90.00
#
_symmetry.space_group_name_H-M   'P 1'
#
loop_
_entity.id
_entity.type
_entity.pdbx_description
1 polymer ?
#
loop_
_entity_poly.entity_id
_entity_poly.type
_entity_poly.pdbx_seq_one_letter_code
_entity_poly.pdbx_strand_id
1 'polypeptide(L)'
;MSKDSLKLFVGKANCPSCGCIENIGSFRCVGCGSFHSTAHLVERDVPPPEMREVIEQTVNPMAYSIGPNQRIIEESFEQTDDVKSWEGGSTDFSFTDDGVKIQANPTKDIEIPKSEEL
;
A
#
# COMPACT_ATOMS: atom_id res chain seq x y z
N MET A 1 12.98 -52.74 7.23
CA MET A 1 11.74 -52.10 6.75
C MET A 1 12.09 -50.70 6.25
N SER A 2 12.10 -50.50 4.93
CA SER A 2 12.33 -49.19 4.32
C SER A 2 11.17 -48.27 4.72
N LYS A 3 11.48 -47.09 5.27
CA LYS A 3 10.47 -46.07 5.51
C LYS A 3 9.92 -45.60 4.15
N ASP A 4 8.60 -45.56 4.04
CA ASP A 4 7.91 -44.98 2.88
C ASP A 4 8.17 -43.48 2.82
N SER A 5 8.89 -43.04 1.79
CA SER A 5 9.26 -41.64 1.55
C SER A 5 8.07 -40.77 1.13
N LEU A 6 6.98 -41.37 0.64
CA LEU A 6 5.80 -40.62 0.18
C LEU A 6 4.98 -40.04 1.33
N LYS A 7 5.18 -40.53 2.56
CA LYS A 7 4.56 -39.95 3.76
C LYS A 7 4.91 -38.48 3.99
N LEU A 8 6.01 -37.99 3.41
CA LEU A 8 6.41 -36.57 3.48
C LEU A 8 5.43 -35.63 2.77
N PHE A 9 4.63 -36.15 1.83
CA PHE A 9 3.67 -35.35 1.06
C PHE A 9 2.26 -35.36 1.64
N VAL A 10 2.03 -36.05 2.77
CA VAL A 10 0.74 -36.03 3.45
C VAL A 10 0.45 -34.60 3.91
N GLY A 11 -0.71 -34.07 3.52
CA GLY A 11 -1.10 -32.68 3.85
C GLY A 11 -0.48 -31.61 2.95
N LYS A 12 0.19 -31.99 1.85
CA LYS A 12 0.67 -31.06 0.83
C LYS A 12 -0.28 -31.01 -0.37
N ALA A 13 -0.35 -29.86 -1.03
CA ALA A 13 -1.05 -29.63 -2.30
C ALA A 13 -0.07 -29.08 -3.34
N ASN A 14 -0.37 -29.30 -4.62
CA ASN A 14 0.39 -28.72 -5.72
C ASN A 14 -0.27 -27.44 -6.24
N CYS A 15 0.54 -26.49 -6.69
CA CYS A 15 0.06 -25.30 -7.38
C CYS A 15 -0.28 -25.67 -8.83
N PRO A 16 -1.51 -25.41 -9.33
CA PRO A 16 -1.88 -25.67 -10.72
C PRO A 16 -1.16 -24.76 -11.73
N SER A 17 -0.61 -23.62 -11.28
CA SER A 17 0.07 -22.67 -12.16
C SER A 17 1.55 -22.96 -12.36
N CYS A 18 2.28 -23.37 -11.29
CA CYS A 18 3.73 -23.57 -11.36
C CYS A 18 4.23 -24.90 -10.80
N GLY A 19 3.34 -25.78 -10.31
CA GLY A 19 3.71 -27.09 -9.78
C GLY A 19 4.41 -27.08 -8.41
N CYS A 20 4.55 -25.93 -7.77
CA CYS A 20 5.12 -25.82 -6.43
C CYS A 20 4.28 -26.61 -5.40
N ILE A 21 4.94 -27.36 -4.51
CA ILE A 21 4.29 -28.18 -3.47
C ILE A 21 4.29 -27.40 -2.16
N GLU A 22 3.10 -27.16 -1.61
CA GLU A 22 2.91 -26.36 -0.40
C GLU A 22 1.95 -27.06 0.57
N ASN A 23 1.83 -26.60 1.81
CA ASN A 23 0.80 -27.06 2.74
C ASN A 23 -0.63 -26.80 2.21
N ILE A 24 -1.53 -27.75 2.45
CA ILE A 24 -2.97 -27.54 2.28
C ILE A 24 -3.41 -26.34 3.13
N GLY A 25 -4.18 -25.44 2.52
CA GLY A 25 -4.67 -24.22 3.17
C GLY A 25 -3.79 -22.98 2.98
N SER A 26 -2.68 -23.07 2.24
CA SER A 26 -1.94 -21.86 1.87
C SER A 26 -2.77 -20.96 0.96
N PHE A 27 -2.89 -19.68 1.32
CA PHE A 27 -3.66 -18.71 0.53
C PHE A 27 -2.96 -18.34 -0.79
N ARG A 28 -1.63 -18.39 -0.79
CA ARG A 28 -0.74 -17.92 -1.86
C ARG A 28 0.35 -18.97 -2.14
N CYS A 29 0.61 -19.22 -3.42
CA CYS A 29 1.73 -20.06 -3.83
C CYS A 29 3.07 -19.34 -3.61
N VAL A 30 4.03 -19.98 -2.92
CA VAL A 30 5.38 -19.43 -2.69
C VAL A 30 6.24 -19.36 -3.96
N GLY A 31 5.91 -20.15 -4.98
CA GLY A 31 6.64 -20.16 -6.25
C GLY A 31 6.23 -19.02 -7.18
N CYS A 32 4.95 -18.96 -7.56
CA CYS A 32 4.47 -18.00 -8.56
C CYS A 32 3.63 -16.86 -7.98
N GLY A 33 3.38 -16.85 -6.67
CA GLY A 33 2.60 -15.82 -6.01
C GLY A 33 1.09 -15.83 -6.30
N SER A 34 0.58 -16.81 -7.06
CA SER A 34 -0.85 -16.95 -7.36
C SER A 34 -1.67 -17.27 -6.12
N PHE A 35 -2.88 -16.71 -6.04
CA PHE A 35 -3.84 -17.02 -4.99
C PHE A 35 -4.76 -18.18 -5.43
N HIS A 36 -4.88 -19.21 -4.58
CA HIS A 36 -5.74 -20.39 -4.84
C HIS A 36 -6.91 -20.50 -3.87
N SER A 37 -7.09 -19.49 -3.02
CA SER A 37 -8.15 -19.42 -2.02
C SER A 37 -8.91 -18.12 -2.18
N THR A 38 -10.20 -18.08 -1.86
CA THR A 38 -11.01 -16.85 -1.87
C THR A 38 -11.09 -16.18 -0.50
N ALA A 39 -10.42 -16.71 0.52
CA ALA A 39 -10.51 -16.22 1.89
C ALA A 39 -9.99 -14.78 2.10
N HIS A 40 -9.22 -14.25 1.15
CA HIS A 40 -8.77 -12.85 1.17
C HIS A 40 -9.77 -11.90 0.49
N LEU A 41 -10.79 -12.42 -0.19
CA LEU A 41 -11.87 -11.66 -0.83
C LEU A 41 -13.09 -11.53 0.09
N VAL A 42 -12.89 -11.62 1.41
CA VAL A 42 -13.97 -11.44 2.37
C VAL A 42 -14.26 -9.94 2.46
N GLU A 43 -15.49 -9.57 2.15
CA GLU A 43 -16.01 -8.23 2.43
C GLU A 43 -15.98 -8.02 3.95
N ARG A 44 -15.15 -7.07 4.39
CA ARG A 44 -15.08 -6.67 5.79
C ARG A 44 -16.01 -5.50 5.99
N ASP A 45 -16.90 -5.60 6.96
CA ASP A 45 -17.74 -4.48 7.36
C ASP A 45 -16.87 -3.33 7.86
N VAL A 46 -17.26 -2.11 7.49
CA VAL A 46 -16.63 -0.90 8.03
C VAL A 46 -16.80 -0.93 9.55
N PRO A 47 -15.74 -0.68 10.35
CA PRO A 47 -15.87 -0.60 11.79
C PRO A 47 -16.95 0.43 12.16
N PRO A 48 -17.84 0.11 13.13
CA PRO A 48 -18.90 1.01 13.54
C PRO A 48 -18.35 2.39 13.93
N PRO A 49 -19.09 3.49 13.69
CA PRO A 49 -18.65 4.83 14.05
C PRO A 49 -18.33 4.96 15.55
N GLU A 50 -18.96 4.14 16.41
CA GLU A 50 -18.71 4.09 17.85
C GLU A 50 -17.30 3.57 18.21
N MET A 51 -16.63 2.85 17.29
CA MET A 51 -15.24 2.39 17.46
C MET A 51 -14.20 3.42 16.99
N ARG A 52 -14.61 4.56 16.44
CA ARG A 52 -13.68 5.62 16.05
C ARG A 52 -13.29 6.41 17.28
N GLU A 53 -12.00 6.48 17.57
CA GLU A 53 -11.47 7.41 18.55
C GLU A 53 -11.69 8.84 18.04
N VAL A 54 -12.61 9.57 18.66
CA VAL A 54 -12.83 10.98 18.36
C VAL A 54 -11.76 11.77 19.10
N ILE A 55 -10.64 12.04 18.44
CA ILE A 55 -9.65 12.99 18.94
C ILE A 55 -10.17 14.39 18.61
N GLU A 56 -10.85 15.03 19.56
CA GLU A 56 -11.23 16.44 19.44
C GLU A 56 -9.97 17.32 19.50
N GLN A 57 -9.37 17.59 18.35
CA GLN A 57 -8.30 18.57 18.26
C GLN A 57 -8.91 19.97 18.19
N THR A 58 -8.77 20.74 19.27
CA THR A 58 -9.12 22.16 19.27
C THR A 58 -8.09 22.95 18.46
N VAL A 59 -8.28 23.04 17.15
CA VAL A 59 -7.40 23.84 16.28
C VAL A 59 -7.76 25.32 16.38
N ASN A 60 -6.77 26.17 16.64
CA ASN A 60 -6.96 27.62 16.62
C ASN A 60 -6.89 28.10 15.16
N PRO A 61 -7.97 28.64 14.56
CA PRO A 61 -7.97 29.07 13.17
C PRO A 61 -6.99 30.23 12.89
N MET A 62 -6.61 31.00 13.91
CA MET A 62 -5.61 32.05 13.78
C MET A 62 -4.17 31.51 13.65
N ALA A 63 -3.92 30.23 13.96
CA ALA A 63 -2.62 29.60 13.73
C ALA A 63 -2.32 29.40 12.22
N TYR A 64 -3.36 29.40 11.38
CA TYR A 64 -3.25 29.18 9.93
C TYR A 64 -3.50 30.44 9.09
N SER A 65 -3.72 31.59 9.72
CA SER A 65 -3.77 32.88 9.03
C SER A 65 -2.34 33.46 8.95
N ILE A 66 -1.91 33.88 7.76
CA ILE A 66 -0.65 34.63 7.60
C ILE A 66 -0.99 36.13 7.58
N GLY A 67 -1.20 36.69 8.76
CA GLY A 67 -1.23 38.14 8.94
C GLY A 67 0.20 38.69 9.08
N PRO A 68 0.47 39.94 8.65
CA PRO A 68 1.81 40.54 8.68
C PRO A 68 2.41 40.69 10.11
N ASN A 69 1.61 40.52 11.16
CA ASN A 69 2.01 40.63 12.57
C ASN A 69 1.97 39.30 13.34
N GLN A 70 1.75 38.17 12.67
CA GLN A 70 1.65 36.87 13.36
C GLN A 70 3.03 36.21 13.48
N ARG A 71 3.34 35.77 14.71
CA ARG A 71 4.49 34.89 14.98
C ARG A 71 4.06 33.46 14.74
N ILE A 72 4.92 32.68 14.09
CA ILE A 72 4.72 31.24 13.91
C ILE A 72 4.66 30.62 15.31
N ILE A 73 3.57 29.90 15.59
CA ILE A 73 3.39 29.16 16.84
C ILE A 73 4.20 27.86 16.71
N GLU A 74 5.02 27.53 17.71
CA GLU A 74 5.70 26.23 17.77
C GLU A 74 4.68 25.17 18.21
N GLU A 75 4.17 24.39 17.27
CA GLU A 75 3.28 23.28 17.55
C GLU A 75 4.08 22.07 18.07
N SER A 76 3.73 21.57 19.26
CA SER A 76 4.22 20.28 19.76
C SER A 76 3.17 19.22 19.47
N PHE A 77 3.46 18.30 18.55
CA PHE A 77 2.61 17.15 18.30
C PHE A 77 2.89 16.10 19.36
N GLU A 78 1.84 15.62 20.04
CA GLU A 78 1.92 14.34 20.75
C GLU A 78 2.02 13.25 19.68
N GLN A 79 3.25 12.78 19.43
CA GLN A 79 3.47 11.61 18.60
C GLN A 79 2.83 10.42 19.31
N THR A 80 1.64 10.02 18.87
CA THR A 80 1.02 8.79 19.35
C THR A 80 1.91 7.61 18.93
N ASP A 81 2.27 6.75 19.87
CA ASP A 81 3.05 5.53 19.59
C ASP A 81 2.30 4.52 18.69
N ASP A 82 1.04 4.80 18.34
CA ASP A 82 0.19 3.95 17.49
C ASP A 82 0.47 4.11 15.98
N VAL A 83 1.72 4.47 15.63
CA VAL A 83 2.20 4.41 14.25
C VAL A 83 2.46 2.95 13.92
N LYS A 84 1.50 2.28 13.26
CA LYS A 84 1.76 0.96 12.66
C LYS A 84 2.86 1.10 11.62
N SER A 85 3.98 0.41 11.84
CA SER A 85 5.02 0.26 10.82
C SER A 85 4.39 -0.35 9.58
N TRP A 86 4.45 0.37 8.47
CA TRP A 86 3.95 -0.14 7.20
C TRP A 86 4.96 -1.15 6.64
N GLU A 87 4.81 -2.41 7.03
CA GLU A 87 5.55 -3.53 6.44
C GLU A 87 4.73 -4.13 5.30
N GLY A 88 5.03 -3.74 4.06
CA GLY A 88 4.26 -4.24 2.91
C GLY A 88 4.41 -3.50 1.58
N GLY A 89 5.38 -2.60 1.44
CA GLY A 89 5.72 -2.05 0.12
C GLY A 89 6.51 -3.08 -0.69
N SER A 90 5.84 -4.06 -1.31
CA SER A 90 6.52 -5.02 -2.21
C SER A 90 6.78 -4.46 -3.61
N THR A 91 6.75 -3.13 -3.77
CA THR A 91 6.99 -2.48 -5.06
C THR A 91 8.44 -2.03 -5.11
N ASP A 92 9.28 -2.90 -5.66
CA ASP A 92 10.64 -2.55 -6.07
C ASP A 92 10.55 -1.71 -7.35
N PHE A 93 10.72 -0.39 -7.23
CA PHE A 93 10.92 0.47 -8.38
C PHE A 93 12.39 0.38 -8.81
N SER A 94 12.72 -0.68 -9.53
CA SER A 94 14.01 -0.78 -10.22
C SER A 94 13.94 0.03 -11.51
N PHE A 95 14.70 1.12 -11.61
CA PHE A 95 15.03 1.71 -12.90
C PHE A 95 16.06 0.78 -13.55
N THR A 96 15.62 -0.12 -14.42
CA THR A 96 16.56 -0.69 -15.38
C THR A 96 16.94 0.42 -16.35
N ASP A 97 18.24 0.68 -16.50
CA ASP A 97 18.82 1.56 -17.54
C ASP A 97 18.69 0.91 -18.94
N ASP A 98 17.60 0.18 -19.16
CA ASP A 98 17.15 -0.15 -20.50
C ASP A 98 16.73 1.20 -21.05
N GLY A 99 17.56 1.79 -21.90
CA GLY A 99 17.38 3.10 -22.51
C GLY A 99 16.13 3.24 -23.38
N VAL A 100 14.96 2.90 -22.85
CA VAL A 100 13.66 3.42 -23.23
C VAL A 100 13.72 4.90 -22.89
N LYS A 101 14.28 5.65 -23.83
CA LYS A 101 14.05 7.07 -23.95
C LYS A 101 12.54 7.23 -23.83
N ILE A 102 12.07 7.77 -22.71
CA ILE A 102 10.72 8.31 -22.62
C ILE A 102 10.70 9.32 -23.76
N GLN A 103 10.09 8.93 -24.88
CA GLN A 103 9.85 9.84 -25.96
C GLN A 103 8.85 10.82 -25.36
N ALA A 104 9.37 11.95 -24.86
CA ALA A 104 8.57 13.14 -24.77
C ALA A 104 8.03 13.30 -26.18
N ASN A 105 6.78 12.87 -26.40
CA ASN A 105 6.06 13.21 -27.60
C ASN A 105 6.24 14.72 -27.67
N PRO A 106 6.85 15.26 -28.74
CA PRO A 106 6.95 16.70 -28.86
C PRO A 106 5.52 17.18 -28.70
N THR A 107 5.29 17.95 -27.63
CA THR A 107 4.05 18.66 -27.39
C THR A 107 3.78 19.36 -28.71
N LYS A 108 2.84 18.83 -29.50
CA LYS A 108 2.22 19.60 -30.57
C LYS A 108 1.87 20.91 -29.92
N ASP A 109 2.28 22.02 -30.49
CA ASP A 109 2.15 23.35 -29.91
C ASP A 109 0.73 23.53 -29.36
N ILE A 110 0.56 23.28 -28.06
CA ILE A 110 -0.68 23.55 -27.35
C ILE A 110 -0.52 25.00 -26.98
N GLU A 111 -1.20 25.88 -27.70
CA GLU A 111 -1.33 27.29 -27.35
C GLU A 111 -2.04 27.36 -26.00
N ILE A 112 -1.27 27.49 -24.93
CA ILE A 112 -1.80 27.72 -23.58
C ILE A 112 -2.36 29.15 -23.59
N PRO A 113 -3.68 29.34 -23.43
CA PRO A 113 -4.25 30.68 -23.37
C PRO A 113 -3.68 31.39 -22.15
N LYS A 114 -3.27 32.65 -22.32
CA LYS A 114 -2.86 33.48 -21.19
C LYS A 114 -4.05 33.66 -20.27
N SER A 115 -3.82 33.43 -18.98
CA SER A 115 -4.77 33.75 -17.91
C SER A 115 -5.22 35.20 -18.11
N GLU A 116 -6.51 35.41 -18.38
CA GLU A 116 -7.09 36.74 -18.27
C GLU A 116 -7.01 37.13 -16.79
N GLU A 117 -6.33 38.24 -16.51
CA GLU A 117 -6.27 38.80 -15.17
C GLU A 117 -7.64 39.40 -14.84
N LEU A 118 -8.23 38.95 -13.74
CA LEU A 118 -9.43 39.53 -13.12
C LEU A 118 -9.12 40.89 -12.49
#